data_AF-A0A3P9N0S8-F1
#
_entry.id   AF-A0A3P9N0S8-F1
#
_cell.length_a   1.000
_cell.length_b   1.000
_cell.length_c   1.000
_cell.angle_alpha   90.00
_cell.angle_beta   90.00
_cell.angle_gamma   90.00
#
_symmetry.space_group_name_H-M   'P 1'
#
loop_
_entity.id
_entity.type
_entity.pdbx_description
1 polymer ?
#
loop_
_entity_poly.entity_id
_entity_poly.type
_entity_poly.pdbx_seq_one_letter_code
_entity_poly.pdbx_strand_id
1 'polypeptide(L)' 'MSSDVSCTFFVLAEYIRECISGTKDNYRGRRSWTKSNITCQAWSDNNINEHT' A
#
# COMPACT_ATOMS: atom_id res chain seq x y z
N MET A 1 -28.42 -16.46 -8.94
CA MET A 1 -28.27 -15.61 -7.74
C MET A 1 -27.10 -14.68 -8.02
N SER A 2 -27.43 -13.55 -8.61
CA SER A 2 -26.50 -12.55 -9.13
C SER A 2 -26.09 -11.65 -8.00
N SER A 3 -24.80 -11.61 -7.68
CA SER A 3 -24.25 -10.59 -6.78
C SER A 3 -22.86 -10.20 -7.25
N ASP A 4 -22.75 -9.80 -8.53
CA ASP A 4 -21.78 -8.79 -8.93
C ASP A 4 -22.22 -7.46 -8.28
N VAL A 5 -22.03 -7.38 -6.97
CA VAL A 5 -21.96 -6.10 -6.27
C VAL A 5 -20.72 -5.43 -6.87
N SER A 6 -20.95 -4.57 -7.85
CA SER A 6 -19.94 -3.66 -8.35
C SER A 6 -19.63 -2.64 -7.25
N CYS A 7 -18.80 -3.07 -6.29
CA CYS A 7 -18.20 -2.22 -5.28
C CYS A 7 -17.03 -1.49 -5.93
N THR A 8 -17.34 -0.50 -6.78
CA THR A 8 -16.33 0.41 -7.31
C THR A 8 -15.77 1.23 -6.15
N PHE A 9 -14.60 0.87 -5.66
CA PHE A 9 -13.95 1.54 -4.54
C PHE A 9 -13.38 2.88 -5.01
N PHE A 10 -13.95 4.00 -4.54
CA PHE A 10 -13.34 5.30 -4.74
C PHE A 10 -12.13 5.44 -3.84
N VAL A 11 -10.96 5.64 -4.44
CA VAL A 11 -9.71 5.81 -3.70
C VAL A 11 -9.75 7.18 -2.99
N LEU A 12 -9.78 7.17 -1.66
CA LEU A 12 -9.69 8.41 -0.88
C LEU A 12 -8.34 9.09 -1.14
N ALA A 13 -8.29 10.42 -1.06
CA ALA A 13 -7.08 11.21 -1.28
C ALA A 13 -5.88 10.70 -0.45
N GLU A 14 -6.14 10.11 0.72
CA GLU A 14 -5.16 9.49 1.61
C GLU A 14 -4.38 8.32 1.00
N TYR A 15 -5.02 7.54 0.13
CA TYR A 15 -4.43 6.37 -0.53
C TYR A 15 -3.68 6.72 -1.83
N ILE A 16 -3.75 7.99 -2.26
CA ILE A 16 -2.97 8.51 -3.40
C ILE A 16 -1.87 9.49 -2.97
N ARG A 17 -1.77 9.86 -1.69
CA ARG A 17 -0.76 10.82 -1.24
C ARG A 17 0.66 10.28 -1.47
N GLU A 18 1.52 11.14 -1.99
CA GLU A 18 2.95 10.86 -2.15
C GLU A 18 3.81 11.45 -1.03
N CYS A 19 3.19 12.22 -0.13
CA CYS A 19 3.83 12.86 1.01
C CYS A 19 3.21 12.37 2.33
N ILE A 20 4.00 12.44 3.40
CA ILE A 20 3.59 12.14 4.77
C ILE A 20 3.25 13.48 5.43
N SER A 21 2.11 13.56 6.11
CA SER A 21 1.72 14.72 6.91
C SER A 21 1.60 14.29 8.37
N GLY A 22 2.40 14.89 9.25
CA GLY A 22 2.48 14.49 10.66
C GLY A 22 3.32 13.22 10.88
N THR A 23 2.78 12.24 11.61
CA THR A 23 3.47 10.97 11.88
C THR A 23 3.34 10.00 10.71
N LYS A 24 4.26 9.03 10.64
CA LYS A 24 4.32 8.05 9.53
C LYS A 24 3.25 6.97 9.64
N ASP A 25 2.61 6.82 10.80
CA ASP A 25 1.74 5.69 11.14
C ASP A 25 0.49 5.61 10.24
N ASN A 26 0.05 6.76 9.73
CA ASN A 26 -1.16 6.89 8.91
C ASN A 26 -0.86 6.95 7.40
N TYR A 27 0.38 6.76 6.96
CA TYR A 27 0.67 6.70 5.54
C TYR A 27 0.02 5.44 4.92
N ARG A 28 -0.79 5.63 3.88
CA ARG A 28 -1.48 4.56 3.13
C ARG A 28 -1.38 4.74 1.61
N GLY A 29 -0.40 5.53 1.16
CA GLY A 29 -0.11 5.72 -0.26
C GLY A 29 0.53 4.48 -0.91
N ARG A 30 0.74 4.55 -2.23
CA ARG A 30 1.12 3.39 -3.07
C ARG A 30 2.63 3.23 -3.31
N ARG A 31 3.49 3.97 -2.59
CA ARG A 31 4.94 3.90 -2.80
C ARG A 31 5.50 2.53 -2.36
N SER A 32 6.11 1.82 -3.29
CA SER A 32 6.66 0.45 -3.10
C SER A 32 8.14 0.34 -3.46
N TRP A 33 8.90 1.43 -3.30
CA TRP A 33 10.35 1.46 -3.51
C TRP A 33 11.05 2.23 -2.39
N THR A 34 12.28 1.82 -2.10
CA THR A 34 13.12 2.46 -1.08
C THR A 34 13.78 3.73 -1.61
N LYS A 35 14.40 4.51 -0.70
CA LYS A 35 15.18 5.71 -1.07
C LYS A 35 16.32 5.40 -2.06
N SER A 36 16.88 4.19 -1.98
CA SER A 36 17.96 3.72 -2.86
C SER A 36 17.44 3.05 -4.14
N ASN A 37 16.16 3.24 -4.48
CA ASN A 37 15.54 2.71 -5.70
C ASN A 37 15.48 1.17 -5.78
N ILE A 38 15.31 0.51 -4.64
CA ILE A 38 15.09 -0.95 -4.55
C ILE A 38 13.58 -1.19 -4.38
N THR A 39 13.01 -2.11 -5.15
CA THR A 39 11.60 -2.53 -5.01
C THR A 39 11.38 -3.24 -3.68
N CYS A 40 10.31 -2.87 -2.97
CA CYS A 40 9.94 -3.51 -1.72
C CYS A 40 9.49 -4.96 -1.92
N GLN A 41 9.82 -5.82 -0.96
CA GLN A 41 9.22 -7.15 -0.83
C GLN A 41 7.73 -7.01 -0.48
N ALA A 42 6.89 -7.92 -1.00
CA ALA A 42 5.50 -7.99 -0.62
C ALA A 42 5.37 -8.37 0.87
N TRP A 43 4.51 -7.68 1.62
CA TRP A 43 4.32 -7.95 3.05
C TRP A 43 3.83 -9.37 3.36
N SER A 44 3.18 -10.05 2.41
CA SER A 44 2.75 -11.44 2.58
C SER A 44 3.80 -12.47 2.18
N ASP A 45 4.91 -12.03 1.58
CA ASP A 45 6.00 -12.90 1.13
C ASP A 45 7.09 -12.95 2.21
N ASN A 46 7.69 -14.12 2.40
CA ASN A 46 8.77 -14.39 3.36
C ASN A 46 10.02 -14.99 2.69
N ASN A 47 10.11 -14.96 1.36
CA ASN A 47 11.17 -15.65 0.63
C ASN A 47 12.57 -15.03 0.78
N ILE A 48 12.67 -13.69 0.83
CA ILE A 48 13.97 -12.98 0.88
C ILE A 48 14.30 -12.54 2.31
N ASN A 49 13.32 -11.92 2.98
CA ASN A 49 13.44 -11.49 4.37
C ASN A 49 12.22 -12.04 5.12
N GLU A 50 12.45 -12.80 6.20
CA GLU A 50 11.39 -13.36 7.05
C GLU A 50 10.83 -12.31 8.02
N HIS A 51 9.51 -12.27 8.18
CA HIS A 51 8.77 -11.42 9.13
C HIS A 51 7.41 -12.07 9.49
N THR A 52 6.75 -11.54 10.54
CA THR A 52 5.52 -12.10 11.14
C THR A 52 4.37 -11.10 11.05
#